data_AF-A0AAN0LY50-F1
#
_entry.id   AF-A0AAN0LY50-F1
#
_cell.length_a   1.000
_cell.length_b   1.000
_cell.length_c   1.000
_cell.angle_alpha   90.00
_cell.angle_beta   90.00
_cell.angle_gamma   90.00
#
_symmetry.space_group_name_H-M   'P 1'
#
loop_
_entity.id
_entity.type
_entity.pdbx_description
1 polymer ?
#
loop_
_entity_poly.entity_id
_entity_poly.type
_entity_poly.pdbx_seq_one_letter_code
_entity_poly.pdbx_strand_id
1 'polypeptide(L)'
;MRAYDEKWIDFLPREGKRGGAFCSNQPQIKQSRILTNFDGSMSDIITLAHELGHAYHGMLIEDLSILNTDYTMPVAETASTFCENIVLNLCSCRSKRRGETNLD
;
A
#
# COMPACT_ATOMS: atom_id res chain seq x y z
N MET A 1 6.66 -5.07 7.43
CA MET A 1 7.10 -4.35 6.21
C MET A 1 7.72 -3.06 6.71
N ARG A 2 8.89 -2.66 6.18
CA ARG A 2 9.66 -1.51 6.68
C ARG A 2 8.81 -0.27 6.98
N ALA A 3 7.88 0.11 6.10
CA ALA A 3 6.99 1.24 6.31
C ALA A 3 6.15 1.16 7.60
N TYR A 4 5.68 -0.03 7.98
CA TYR A 4 4.95 -0.25 9.23
C TYR A 4 5.91 -0.26 10.43
N ASP A 5 7.00 -1.02 10.32
CA ASP A 5 7.97 -1.24 11.41
C ASP A 5 8.66 0.07 11.81
N GLU A 6 8.94 0.94 10.82
CA GLU A 6 9.57 2.25 11.00
C GLU A 6 8.58 3.41 11.16
N LYS A 7 7.27 3.13 11.27
CA LYS A 7 6.19 4.11 11.51
C LYS A 7 6.09 5.22 10.45
N TRP A 8 6.21 4.85 9.17
CA TRP A 8 6.09 5.81 8.06
C TRP A 8 4.65 6.04 7.58
N ILE A 9 3.67 5.38 8.20
CA ILE A 9 2.26 5.40 7.82
C ILE A 9 1.48 6.30 8.78
N ASP A 10 0.93 7.42 8.28
CA ASP A 10 -0.05 8.23 8.99
C ASP A 10 -1.46 7.68 8.74
N PHE A 11 -1.92 6.81 9.66
CA PHE A 11 -3.00 5.85 9.42
C PHE A 11 -4.43 6.38 9.63
N LEU A 12 -4.69 7.03 10.78
CA LEU A 12 -6.04 7.37 11.20
C LEU A 12 -6.50 8.75 10.68
N PRO A 13 -7.79 8.95 10.40
CA PRO A 13 -8.32 10.27 10.09
C PRO A 13 -8.22 11.19 11.32
N ARG A 14 -7.97 12.49 11.09
CA ARG A 14 -8.01 13.54 12.12
C ARG A 14 -8.48 14.86 11.52
N GLU A 15 -9.04 15.73 12.36
CA GLU A 15 -9.46 17.06 11.95
C GLU A 15 -8.28 17.83 11.31
N GLY A 16 -8.53 18.47 10.16
CA GLY A 16 -7.51 19.19 9.39
C GLY A 16 -6.53 18.31 8.59
N LYS A 17 -6.64 16.97 8.62
CA LYS A 17 -5.81 16.09 7.77
C LYS A 17 -6.32 16.09 6.33
N ARG A 18 -5.38 16.01 5.38
CA ARG A 18 -5.69 15.87 3.95
C ARG A 18 -6.48 14.58 3.72
N GLY A 19 -7.57 14.67 2.96
CA GLY A 19 -8.37 13.52 2.56
C GLY A 19 -7.66 12.60 1.56
N GLY A 20 -8.22 11.39 1.39
CA GLY A 20 -7.70 10.36 0.50
C GLY A 20 -6.55 9.55 1.08
N ALA A 21 -5.77 8.93 0.20
CA ALA A 21 -4.53 8.24 0.52
C ALA A 21 -3.48 8.57 -0.53
N PHE A 22 -2.20 8.49 -0.15
CA PHE A 22 -1.08 8.55 -1.10
C PHE A 22 0.20 8.00 -0.47
N CYS A 23 1.12 7.59 -1.34
CA CYS A 23 2.49 7.24 -1.03
C CYS A 23 3.45 8.26 -1.67
N SER A 24 4.44 8.70 -0.90
CA SER A 24 5.52 9.55 -1.37
C SER A 24 6.87 8.91 -1.05
N ASN A 25 7.54 8.44 -2.11
CA ASN A 25 8.88 7.87 -2.02
C ASN A 25 9.92 8.98 -1.85
N GLN A 26 10.86 8.78 -0.93
CA GLN A 26 11.93 9.70 -0.54
C GLN A 26 13.28 8.97 -0.69
N PRO A 27 13.75 8.73 -1.93
CA PRO A 27 14.95 7.92 -2.19
C PRO A 27 16.20 8.48 -1.51
N GLN A 28 16.27 9.79 -1.31
CA GLN A 28 17.40 10.49 -0.66
C GLN A 28 17.63 10.02 0.79
N ILE A 29 16.57 9.58 1.47
CA ILE A 29 16.63 9.07 2.85
C ILE A 29 16.20 7.59 2.94
N LYS A 30 15.93 6.94 1.80
CA LYS A 30 15.48 5.53 1.70
C LYS A 30 14.20 5.24 2.49
N GLN A 31 13.20 6.12 2.34
CA GLN A 31 11.92 6.00 3.03
C GLN A 31 10.73 6.24 2.10
N SER A 32 9.57 5.70 2.48
CA SER A 32 8.29 5.98 1.83
C SER A 32 7.31 6.51 2.86
N ARG A 33 6.79 7.72 2.67
CA ARG A 33 5.76 8.31 3.54
C ARG A 33 4.39 7.97 2.98
N ILE A 34 3.57 7.32 3.80
CA ILE A 34 2.23 6.91 3.40
C ILE A 34 1.23 7.68 4.27
N LEU A 35 0.25 8.28 3.62
CA LEU A 35 -0.89 8.89 4.27
C LEU A 35 -2.13 8.09 3.89
N THR A 36 -2.94 7.75 4.88
CA THR A 36 -4.28 7.19 4.69
C THR A 36 -5.27 7.86 5.64
N ASN A 37 -6.56 7.61 5.41
CA ASN A 37 -7.64 7.97 6.34
C ASN A 37 -8.44 6.71 6.64
N PHE A 38 -7.80 5.74 7.28
CA PHE A 38 -8.36 4.40 7.51
C PHE A 38 -9.45 4.44 8.59
N ASP A 39 -10.67 4.01 8.23
CA ASP A 39 -11.85 3.91 9.09
C ASP A 39 -12.26 2.46 9.40
N GLY A 40 -11.66 1.48 8.72
CA GLY A 40 -11.91 0.05 8.95
C GLY A 40 -12.66 -0.64 7.83
N SER A 41 -13.05 0.07 6.78
CA SER A 41 -13.71 -0.52 5.62
C SER A 41 -12.79 -1.45 4.82
N MET A 42 -13.38 -2.40 4.07
CA MET A 42 -12.61 -3.22 3.13
C MET A 42 -11.98 -2.36 2.03
N SER A 43 -12.63 -1.26 1.64
CA SER A 43 -12.08 -0.31 0.68
C SER A 43 -10.76 0.27 1.20
N ASP A 44 -10.69 0.62 2.49
CA ASP A 44 -9.46 1.17 3.07
C ASP A 44 -8.32 0.16 3.12
N ILE A 45 -8.64 -1.12 3.32
CA ILE A 45 -7.63 -2.19 3.27
C ILE A 45 -7.04 -2.29 1.87
N ILE A 46 -7.87 -2.20 0.83
CA ILE A 46 -7.44 -2.21 -0.57
C ILE A 46 -6.62 -0.95 -0.87
N THR A 47 -7.10 0.23 -0.48
CA THR A 47 -6.37 1.49 -0.65
C THR A 47 -5.03 1.48 0.10
N LEU A 48 -4.96 0.93 1.30
CA LEU A 48 -3.69 0.77 2.01
C LEU A 48 -2.75 -0.17 1.24
N ALA A 49 -3.27 -1.28 0.69
CA ALA A 49 -2.47 -2.19 -0.14
C ALA A 49 -1.94 -1.50 -1.41
N HIS A 50 -2.74 -0.63 -2.02
CA HIS A 50 -2.35 0.20 -3.15
C HIS A 50 -1.12 1.06 -2.81
N GLU A 51 -1.21 1.84 -1.72
CA GLU A 51 -0.11 2.72 -1.31
C GLU A 51 1.14 1.94 -0.87
N LEU A 52 0.96 0.78 -0.23
CA LEU A 52 2.08 -0.09 0.11
C LEU A 52 2.75 -0.68 -1.15
N GLY A 53 2.00 -0.88 -2.24
CA GLY A 53 2.58 -1.27 -3.52
C GLY A 53 3.51 -0.20 -4.10
N HIS A 54 3.13 1.09 -3.99
CA HIS A 54 4.02 2.19 -4.35
C HIS A 54 5.27 2.27 -3.45
N ALA A 55 5.11 2.06 -2.14
CA ALA A 55 6.23 2.03 -1.21
C ALA A 55 7.18 0.85 -1.47
N TYR A 56 6.63 -0.32 -1.82
CA TYR A 56 7.42 -1.49 -2.21
C TYR A 56 8.21 -1.22 -3.49
N HIS A 57 7.59 -0.64 -4.52
CA HIS A 57 8.31 -0.25 -5.73
C HIS A 57 9.43 0.76 -5.42
N GLY A 58 9.17 1.77 -4.60
CA GLY A 58 10.17 2.74 -4.15
C GLY A 58 11.36 2.09 -3.44
N MET A 59 11.10 1.14 -2.55
CA MET A 59 12.12 0.39 -1.83
C MET A 59 13.03 -0.43 -2.78
N LEU A 60 12.49 -0.97 -3.88
CA LEU A 60 13.29 -1.76 -4.82
C LEU A 60 14.27 -0.92 -5.65
N ILE A 61 13.98 0.36 -5.83
CA ILE A 61 14.78 1.25 -6.67
C ILE A 61 15.59 2.28 -5.88
N GLU A 62 15.49 2.30 -4.54
CA GLU A 62 16.10 3.32 -3.68
C GLU A 62 17.64 3.37 -3.74
N ASP A 63 18.27 2.29 -4.22
CA ASP A 63 19.72 2.20 -4.41
C ASP A 63 20.19 2.58 -5.83
N LEU A 64 19.26 2.88 -6.76
CA LEU A 64 19.60 3.34 -8.10
C LEU A 64 20.07 4.80 -8.08
N SER A 65 20.75 5.21 -9.14
CA SER A 65 21.06 6.63 -9.34
C SER A 65 19.78 7.45 -9.43
N ILE A 66 19.82 8.71 -9.01
CA ILE A 66 18.64 9.61 -9.00
C ILE A 66 17.97 9.70 -10.39
N LEU A 67 18.76 9.64 -11.47
CA LEU A 67 18.24 9.66 -12.83
C LEU A 67 17.50 8.38 -13.24
N ASN A 68 17.75 7.28 -12.53
CA ASN A 68 17.15 5.97 -12.76
C ASN A 68 16.03 5.62 -11.76
N THR A 69 15.65 6.55 -10.87
CA THR A 69 14.54 6.35 -9.92
C THR A 69 13.21 6.90 -10.42
N ASP A 70 13.21 7.66 -11.51
CA ASP A 70 12.00 8.24 -12.07
C ASP A 70 11.30 7.26 -13.02
N TYR A 71 9.98 7.14 -12.92
CA TYR A 71 9.16 6.22 -13.70
C TYR A 71 7.80 6.82 -13.97
N THR A 72 7.17 6.40 -15.08
CA THR A 72 5.87 6.93 -15.48
C THR A 72 4.74 6.39 -14.61
N MET A 73 3.65 7.16 -14.52
CA MET A 73 2.49 6.80 -13.71
C MET A 73 1.93 5.39 -14.02
N PRO A 74 1.77 4.95 -15.28
CA PRO A 74 1.28 3.58 -15.55
C PRO A 74 2.18 2.48 -14.98
N VAL A 75 3.50 2.71 -14.95
CA VAL A 75 4.46 1.77 -14.33
C VAL A 75 4.31 1.78 -12.81
N ALA A 76 4.10 2.96 -12.22
CA ALA A 76 3.77 3.11 -10.80
C ALA A 76 2.54 2.28 -10.41
N GLU A 77 1.47 2.43 -11.21
CA GLU A 77 0.17 1.81 -10.98
C GLU A 77 0.17 0.29 -11.14
N THR A 78 1.12 -0.24 -11.91
CA THR A 78 1.29 -1.69 -12.05
C THR A 78 1.62 -2.33 -10.70
N ALA A 79 2.50 -1.71 -9.91
CA ALA A 79 2.88 -2.23 -8.60
C ALA A 79 1.75 -2.10 -7.57
N SER A 80 1.08 -0.95 -7.51
CA SER A 80 -0.04 -0.71 -6.58
C SER A 80 -1.23 -1.63 -6.88
N THR A 81 -1.68 -1.70 -8.14
CA THR A 81 -2.78 -2.57 -8.57
C THR A 81 -2.45 -4.05 -8.36
N PHE A 82 -1.19 -4.45 -8.57
CA PHE A 82 -0.79 -5.84 -8.27
C PHE A 82 -0.94 -6.17 -6.79
N CYS A 83 -0.54 -5.26 -5.89
CA CYS A 83 -0.71 -5.44 -4.45
C CYS A 83 -2.18 -5.49 -4.02
N GLU A 84 -3.05 -4.68 -4.62
CA GLU A 84 -4.51 -4.80 -4.40
C GLU A 84 -5.02 -6.20 -4.74
N ASN A 85 -4.63 -6.73 -5.91
CA ASN A 85 -5.06 -8.03 -6.39
C ASN A 85 -4.61 -9.17 -5.47
N ILE A 86 -3.40 -9.09 -4.90
CA ILE A 86 -2.94 -10.06 -3.89
C ILE A 86 -3.89 -10.08 -2.69
N VAL A 87 -4.22 -8.90 -2.14
CA VAL A 87 -5.09 -8.79 -0.97
C VAL A 87 -6.50 -9.26 -1.28
N LEU A 88 -7.06 -8.87 -2.42
CA LEU A 88 -8.37 -9.32 -2.88
C LEU A 88 -8.45 -10.84 -3.02
N ASN A 89 -7.43 -11.45 -3.64
CA ASN A 89 -7.36 -12.91 -3.80
C ASN A 89 -7.29 -13.61 -2.43
N LEU A 90 -6.45 -13.11 -1.51
CA LEU A 90 -6.36 -13.66 -0.15
C LEU A 90 -7.69 -13.58 0.60
N CYS A 91 -8.40 -12.46 0.51
CA CYS A 91 -9.71 -12.29 1.13
C CYS A 91 -10.76 -13.23 0.52
N SER A 92 -10.78 -13.38 -0.80
CA SER A 92 -11.68 -14.32 -1.50
C SER A 92 -11.42 -15.78 -1.11
N CYS A 93 -10.14 -16.20 -1.11
CA CYS A 93 -9.73 -17.55 -0.69
C CYS A 93 -10.04 -17.83 0.79
N ARG A 94 -9.93 -16.84 1.68
CA ARG A 94 -10.33 -16.99 3.10
C ARG A 94 -11.85 -17.08 3.26
N SER A 95 -12.61 -16.32 2.46
CA SER A 95 -14.07 -16.39 2.47
C SER A 95 -14.59 -17.78 2.07
N LYS A 96 -14.05 -18.36 0.98
CA LYS A 96 -14.39 -19.73 0.54
C LYS A 96 -14.12 -20.78 1.62
N ARG A 97 -12.93 -20.76 2.22
CA ARG A 97 -12.57 -21.70 3.30
C ARG A 97 -13.47 -21.59 4.53
N ARG A 98 -13.95 -20.39 4.85
CA ARG A 98 -14.87 -20.17 5.99
C ARG A 98 -16.30 -20.64 5.70
N GLY A 99 -16.70 -20.66 4.43
CA GLY A 99 -17.98 -21.24 4.00
C GLY A 99 -17.99 -22.77 4.08
N GLU A 100 -16.86 -23.42 3.80
CA GLU A 100 -16.72 -24.88 3.86
C GLU A 100 -16.69 -25.42 5.31
N THR A 101 -16.12 -24.67 6.27
CA THR A 101 -16.06 -25.09 7.69
C THR A 101 -17.36 -24.90 8.49
N ASN A 102 -18.42 -24.36 7.89
CA ASN A 102 -19.72 -24.15 8.55
C ASN A 102 -20.80 -25.16 8.08
N LEU A 103 -20.37 -26.24 7.41
CA LEU A 103 -21.24 -27.32 6.92
C LEU A 103 -21.07 -28.64 7.70
N ASP A 104 -20.33 -28.63 8.82
CA ASP A 104 -20.16 -29.76 9.75
C ASP A 104 -20.91 -29.52 11.07
#